data_AF-A0A7V2LLR7-F1
#
_entry.id   AF-A0A7V2LLR7-F1
#
_cell.length_a   1.000
_cell.length_b   1.000
_cell.length_c   1.000
_cell.angle_alpha   90.00
_cell.angle_beta   90.00
_cell.angle_gamma   90.00
#
_symmetry.space_group_name_H-M   'P 1'
#
loop_
_entity.id
_entity.type
_entity.pdbx_description
1 polymer ?
#
loop_
_entity_poly.entity_id
_entity_poly.type
_entity_poly.pdbx_seq_one_letter_code
_entity_poly.pdbx_strand_id
1 'polypeptide(L)'
;MNTENVKTQFLRRLPFLALSILALLAGMWAGVIRMGWMWPPLQPTLPMDHGPLMVAGFMGTLITLERSVALEFMVQGWLKKLVYLPPLLSGIGGLLILFGVQNWVGPLLMVLGGIGLVAMLLKIYFLHPVLHSAIIALGAVMLTVGNLLWLFGQPVPNVVLWWAGFLIMTIAGERLELSRLLVLSTTSRRLFLAATILFTGALVISHIDYALGVRLAGAGMVALALWLLRYDIAWRRIKAGGQARYISLSLLSGNVWLAIGGVLAIVYGGATSGLGYDAMLHSIFLGFTFTMIFAHAPIIFPVVLKVPSTYTPWFYSHLILLHISLILRVVGDLAAIGWMRQWGGLLNAIVLLLFLFNTIMSPKLARKKA
;
A
#
# COMPACT_ATOMS: atom_id res chain seq x y z
N MET A 1 -0.96 6.48 -32.14
CA MET A 1 -1.93 5.77 -31.27
C MET A 1 -3.19 6.63 -31.21
N ASN A 2 -4.35 6.13 -31.64
CA ASN A 2 -5.54 6.95 -31.91
C ASN A 2 -6.07 7.62 -30.63
N THR A 3 -6.26 8.94 -30.63
CA THR A 3 -6.63 9.75 -29.44
C THR A 3 -7.99 9.36 -28.86
N GLU A 4 -8.92 8.91 -29.70
CA GLU A 4 -10.23 8.39 -29.27
C GLU A 4 -10.12 7.12 -28.42
N ASN A 5 -9.17 6.23 -28.72
CA ASN A 5 -8.97 4.99 -27.97
C ASN A 5 -8.42 5.28 -26.56
N VAL A 6 -7.58 6.32 -26.42
CA VAL A 6 -7.06 6.78 -25.12
C VAL A 6 -8.19 7.33 -24.24
N LYS A 7 -9.07 8.18 -24.80
CA LYS A 7 -10.20 8.75 -24.07
C LYS A 7 -11.18 7.68 -23.57
N THR A 8 -11.49 6.70 -24.40
CA THR A 8 -12.37 5.58 -24.04
C THR A 8 -11.77 4.70 -22.94
N GLN A 9 -10.47 4.38 -23.00
CA GLN A 9 -9.80 3.61 -21.94
C GLN A 9 -9.77 4.36 -20.61
N PHE A 10 -9.51 5.67 -20.64
CA PHE A 10 -9.55 6.52 -19.46
C PHE A 10 -10.94 6.50 -18.80
N LEU A 11 -11.99 6.80 -19.58
CA LEU A 11 -13.38 6.85 -19.07
C LEU A 11 -13.82 5.51 -18.48
N ARG A 12 -13.39 4.38 -19.07
CA ARG A 12 -13.71 3.05 -18.54
C ARG A 12 -13.01 2.75 -17.22
N ARG A 13 -11.80 3.28 -16.98
CA ARG A 13 -10.98 2.99 -15.78
C ARG A 13 -11.22 3.98 -14.64
N LEU A 14 -11.74 5.17 -14.95
CA LEU A 14 -12.01 6.23 -13.99
C LEU A 14 -12.92 5.83 -12.81
N PRO A 15 -14.01 5.05 -12.99
CA PRO A 15 -14.87 4.66 -11.88
C PRO A 15 -14.16 3.85 -10.81
N PHE A 16 -13.28 2.92 -11.20
CA PHE A 16 -12.50 2.10 -10.25
C PHE A 16 -11.51 2.94 -9.45
N LEU A 17 -10.84 3.88 -10.13
CA LEU A 17 -9.96 4.83 -9.45
C LEU A 17 -10.75 5.73 -8.51
N ALA A 18 -11.94 6.19 -8.91
CA ALA A 18 -12.80 7.00 -8.06
C ALA A 18 -13.21 6.24 -6.78
N LEU A 19 -13.62 4.97 -6.90
CA LEU A 19 -13.92 4.12 -5.74
C LEU A 19 -12.72 3.99 -4.80
N SER A 20 -11.53 3.76 -5.35
CA SER A 20 -10.28 3.70 -4.58
C SER A 20 -9.99 5.03 -3.86
N ILE A 21 -10.09 6.17 -4.56
CA ILE A 21 -9.87 7.50 -3.97
C ILE A 21 -10.93 7.81 -2.91
N LEU A 22 -12.20 7.44 -3.12
CA LEU A 22 -13.25 7.64 -2.12
C LEU A 22 -12.96 6.84 -0.84
N ALA A 23 -12.51 5.58 -0.97
CA ALA A 23 -12.08 4.79 0.19
C ALA A 23 -10.86 5.42 0.90
N LEU A 24 -9.91 6.00 0.16
CA LEU A 24 -8.79 6.75 0.73
C LEU A 24 -9.27 7.98 1.52
N LEU A 25 -10.13 8.80 0.92
CA LEU A 25 -10.68 10.00 1.55
C LEU A 25 -11.47 9.63 2.82
N ALA A 26 -12.30 8.59 2.76
CA ALA A 26 -13.05 8.06 3.88
C ALA A 26 -12.14 7.54 5.01
N GLY A 27 -11.09 6.78 4.65
CA GLY A 27 -10.10 6.28 5.59
C GLY A 27 -9.33 7.41 6.27
N MET A 28 -8.93 8.46 5.53
CA MET A 28 -8.30 9.64 6.12
C MET A 28 -9.24 10.38 7.07
N TRP A 29 -10.51 10.55 6.68
CA TRP A 29 -11.53 11.17 7.50
C TRP A 29 -11.73 10.42 8.82
N ALA A 30 -11.87 9.10 8.76
CA ALA A 30 -11.89 8.22 9.92
C ALA A 30 -10.64 8.38 10.79
N GLY A 31 -9.46 8.46 10.16
CA GLY A 31 -8.18 8.66 10.83
C GLY A 31 -8.11 9.97 11.61
N VAL A 32 -8.56 11.09 11.03
CA VAL A 32 -8.59 12.40 11.70
C VAL A 32 -9.48 12.36 12.96
N ILE A 33 -10.64 11.70 12.88
CA ILE A 33 -11.52 11.50 14.05
C ILE A 33 -10.79 10.68 15.12
N ARG A 34 -10.11 9.57 14.75
CA ARG A 34 -9.32 8.75 15.68
C ARG A 34 -8.16 9.50 16.35
N MET A 35 -7.67 10.58 15.75
CA MET A 35 -6.64 11.43 16.35
C MET A 35 -7.20 12.32 17.48
N GLY A 36 -8.52 12.43 17.62
CA GLY A 36 -9.18 13.25 18.62
C GLY A 36 -9.47 14.68 18.15
N TRP A 37 -9.38 14.95 16.84
CA TRP A 37 -9.88 16.21 16.28
C TRP A 37 -11.41 16.21 16.30
N MET A 38 -12.01 17.35 16.70
CA MET A 38 -13.45 17.55 16.61
C MET A 38 -13.87 17.65 15.15
N TRP A 39 -14.23 16.50 14.57
CA TRP A 39 -14.54 16.37 13.15
C TRP A 39 -15.86 15.63 12.98
N PRO A 40 -16.72 16.01 12.01
CA PRO A 40 -18.06 15.44 11.93
C PRO A 40 -18.02 13.96 11.57
N PRO A 41 -18.59 13.05 12.39
CA PRO A 41 -18.71 11.64 12.01
C PRO A 41 -19.75 11.53 10.90
N LEU A 42 -19.36 10.97 9.75
CA LEU A 42 -20.30 10.72 8.64
C LEU A 42 -21.27 9.59 8.99
N GLN A 43 -20.82 8.63 9.78
CA GLN A 43 -21.63 7.58 10.41
C GLN A 43 -20.91 7.05 11.68
N PRO A 44 -21.63 6.43 12.64
CA PRO A 44 -21.09 6.10 13.97
C PRO A 44 -19.87 5.15 14.02
N THR A 45 -19.80 4.14 13.16
CA THR A 45 -18.72 3.12 13.13
C THR A 45 -17.50 3.55 12.32
N LEU A 46 -17.59 4.62 11.52
CA LEU A 46 -16.56 5.00 10.56
C LEU A 46 -15.14 5.11 11.16
N PRO A 47 -14.93 5.65 12.38
CA PRO A 47 -13.59 5.69 12.99
C PRO A 47 -12.96 4.31 13.19
N MET A 48 -13.76 3.26 13.37
CA MET A 48 -13.26 1.88 13.49
C MET A 48 -12.85 1.30 12.13
N ASP A 49 -13.44 1.80 11.06
CA ASP A 49 -13.24 1.34 9.68
C ASP A 49 -12.02 1.99 8.98
N HIS A 50 -11.25 2.82 9.68
CA HIS A 50 -10.03 3.46 9.15
C HIS A 50 -9.08 2.45 8.45
N GLY A 51 -8.64 1.42 9.15
CA GLY A 51 -7.72 0.40 8.61
C GLY A 51 -8.29 -0.35 7.40
N PRO A 52 -9.50 -0.94 7.51
CA PRO A 52 -10.18 -1.59 6.38
C PRO A 52 -10.31 -0.70 5.14
N LEU A 53 -10.73 0.56 5.30
CA LEU A 53 -10.87 1.51 4.20
C LEU A 53 -9.51 1.84 3.54
N MET A 54 -8.46 2.04 4.34
CA MET A 54 -7.13 2.37 3.83
C MET A 54 -6.47 1.20 3.08
N VAL A 55 -6.64 -0.05 3.56
CA VAL A 55 -5.97 -1.20 2.95
C VAL A 55 -6.89 -1.95 1.99
N ALA A 56 -7.97 -2.54 2.47
CA ALA A 56 -8.84 -3.38 1.66
C ALA A 56 -9.69 -2.58 0.67
N GLY A 57 -10.13 -1.36 1.05
CA GLY A 57 -10.87 -0.45 0.17
C GLY A 57 -9.96 0.27 -0.83
N PHE A 58 -9.03 1.10 -0.36
CA PHE A 58 -8.17 1.91 -1.21
C PHE A 58 -7.12 1.07 -1.94
N MET A 59 -6.18 0.46 -1.20
CA MET A 59 -5.05 -0.26 -1.82
C MET A 59 -5.48 -1.53 -2.53
N GLY A 60 -6.44 -2.27 -1.97
CA GLY A 60 -7.04 -3.45 -2.58
C GLY A 60 -7.64 -3.12 -3.95
N THR A 61 -8.42 -2.04 -4.05
CA THR A 61 -8.97 -1.58 -5.34
C THR A 61 -7.88 -1.11 -6.29
N LEU A 62 -6.94 -0.28 -5.82
CA LEU A 62 -5.92 0.34 -6.67
C LEU A 62 -4.96 -0.69 -7.28
N ILE A 63 -4.38 -1.55 -6.44
CA ILE A 63 -3.44 -2.59 -6.89
C ILE A 63 -4.16 -3.56 -7.80
N THR A 64 -5.38 -3.97 -7.45
CA THR A 64 -6.14 -4.89 -8.31
C THR A 64 -6.46 -4.25 -9.67
N LEU A 65 -6.84 -2.98 -9.72
CA LEU A 65 -7.04 -2.25 -10.97
C LEU A 65 -5.77 -2.22 -11.83
N GLU A 66 -4.60 -1.98 -11.23
CA GLU A 66 -3.33 -2.04 -11.95
C GLU A 66 -3.11 -3.42 -12.57
N ARG A 67 -3.34 -4.49 -11.81
CA ARG A 67 -3.21 -5.86 -12.32
C ARG A 67 -4.26 -6.20 -13.37
N SER A 68 -5.47 -5.62 -13.29
CA SER A 68 -6.51 -5.74 -14.33
C SER A 68 -6.04 -5.17 -15.66
N VAL A 69 -5.39 -4.00 -15.62
CA VAL A 69 -4.82 -3.36 -16.82
C VAL A 69 -3.72 -4.20 -17.43
N ALA A 70 -2.84 -4.81 -16.62
CA ALA A 70 -1.80 -5.70 -17.12
C ALA A 70 -2.38 -6.97 -17.76
N LEU A 71 -3.35 -7.60 -17.10
CA LEU A 71 -3.94 -8.87 -17.55
C LEU A 71 -4.86 -8.71 -18.76
N GLU A 72 -5.50 -7.54 -18.93
CA GLU A 72 -6.43 -7.26 -20.05
C GLU A 72 -5.83 -7.59 -21.43
N PHE A 73 -4.52 -7.41 -21.60
CA PHE A 73 -3.82 -7.68 -22.86
C PHE A 73 -3.37 -9.14 -23.02
N MET A 74 -3.39 -9.92 -21.94
CA MET A 74 -2.92 -11.31 -21.91
C MET A 74 -4.06 -12.33 -22.01
N VAL A 75 -5.31 -11.92 -21.77
CA VAL A 75 -6.49 -12.82 -21.76
C VAL A 75 -7.50 -12.45 -22.85
N GLN A 76 -8.22 -13.46 -23.35
CA GLN A 76 -9.21 -13.32 -24.41
C GLN A 76 -10.59 -13.85 -23.96
N GLY A 77 -11.63 -13.63 -24.77
CA GLY A 77 -12.97 -14.15 -24.54
C GLY A 77 -13.67 -13.59 -23.29
N TRP A 78 -14.43 -14.44 -22.59
CA TRP A 78 -15.21 -14.05 -21.41
C TRP A 78 -14.35 -13.59 -20.23
N LEU A 79 -13.15 -14.16 -20.06
CA LEU A 79 -12.19 -13.77 -19.01
C LEU A 79 -11.80 -12.29 -19.12
N LYS A 80 -11.66 -11.77 -20.34
CA LYS A 80 -11.37 -10.34 -20.57
C LYS A 80 -12.47 -9.42 -20.02
N LYS A 81 -13.72 -9.86 -20.01
CA LYS A 81 -14.84 -9.08 -19.42
C LYS A 81 -14.77 -9.06 -17.90
N LEU A 82 -14.19 -10.09 -17.28
CA LEU A 82 -14.13 -10.26 -15.84
C LEU A 82 -12.89 -9.66 -15.19
N VAL A 83 -11.86 -9.26 -15.94
CA VAL A 83 -10.61 -8.74 -15.33
C VAL A 83 -10.84 -7.51 -14.45
N TYR A 84 -11.92 -6.76 -14.67
CA TYR A 84 -12.29 -5.58 -13.88
C TYR A 84 -13.33 -5.86 -12.78
N LEU A 85 -13.82 -7.10 -12.65
CA LEU A 85 -14.74 -7.47 -11.57
C LEU A 85 -14.05 -7.43 -10.19
N PRO A 86 -12.83 -7.97 -9.99
CA PRO A 86 -12.15 -7.93 -8.70
C PRO A 86 -11.96 -6.51 -8.11
N PRO A 87 -11.45 -5.49 -8.86
CA PRO A 87 -11.35 -4.14 -8.32
C PRO A 87 -12.74 -3.50 -8.12
N LEU A 88 -13.76 -3.88 -8.91
CA LEU A 88 -15.13 -3.42 -8.68
C LEU A 88 -15.65 -3.86 -7.31
N LEU A 89 -15.48 -5.15 -7.00
CA LEU A 89 -15.96 -5.75 -5.74
C LEU A 89 -15.27 -5.10 -4.54
N SER A 90 -13.95 -4.96 -4.58
CA SER A 90 -13.19 -4.27 -3.53
C SER A 90 -13.61 -2.81 -3.37
N GLY A 91 -13.81 -2.08 -4.48
CA GLY A 91 -14.22 -0.68 -4.46
C GLY A 91 -15.65 -0.45 -3.95
N ILE A 92 -16.61 -1.27 -4.41
CA ILE A 92 -18.00 -1.24 -3.91
C ILE A 92 -18.02 -1.64 -2.44
N GLY A 93 -17.23 -2.64 -2.03
CA GLY A 93 -17.10 -3.02 -0.62
C GLY A 93 -16.68 -1.85 0.26
N GLY A 94 -15.70 -1.06 -0.19
CA GLY A 94 -15.28 0.17 0.49
C GLY A 94 -16.38 1.23 0.57
N LEU A 95 -17.17 1.37 -0.50
CA LEU A 95 -18.29 2.30 -0.55
C LEU A 95 -19.41 1.91 0.43
N LEU A 96 -19.73 0.62 0.53
CA LEU A 96 -20.74 0.12 1.48
C LEU A 96 -20.32 0.37 2.94
N ILE A 97 -19.04 0.19 3.26
CA ILE A 97 -18.48 0.51 4.58
C ILE A 97 -18.60 2.00 4.89
N LEU A 98 -18.25 2.87 3.93
CA LEU A 98 -18.39 4.32 4.08
C LEU A 98 -19.83 4.72 4.45
N PHE A 99 -20.83 4.10 3.81
CA PHE A 99 -22.24 4.39 4.06
C PHE A 99 -22.87 3.57 5.20
N GLY A 100 -22.11 2.69 5.87
CA GLY A 100 -22.62 1.85 6.96
C GLY A 100 -23.70 0.85 6.51
N VAL A 101 -23.70 0.45 5.23
CA VAL A 101 -24.71 -0.47 4.69
C VAL A 101 -24.32 -1.91 5.04
N GLN A 102 -25.17 -2.59 5.81
CA GLN A 102 -25.08 -4.03 6.16
C GLN A 102 -23.64 -4.50 6.42
N ASN A 103 -23.23 -4.46 7.69
CA ASN A 103 -21.83 -4.59 8.14
C ASN A 103 -21.01 -5.78 7.58
N TRP A 104 -21.63 -6.83 7.04
CA TRP A 104 -20.94 -7.99 6.46
C TRP A 104 -20.79 -7.95 4.93
N VAL A 105 -21.63 -7.19 4.21
CA VAL A 105 -21.62 -7.19 2.73
C VAL A 105 -20.35 -6.54 2.20
N GLY A 106 -19.96 -5.40 2.76
CA GLY A 106 -18.71 -4.71 2.41
C GLY A 106 -17.47 -5.62 2.56
N PRO A 107 -17.22 -6.20 3.74
CA PRO A 107 -16.16 -7.18 3.95
C PRO A 107 -16.24 -8.39 2.99
N LEU A 108 -17.43 -8.93 2.73
CA LEU A 108 -17.58 -10.06 1.79
C LEU A 108 -17.13 -9.68 0.38
N LEU A 109 -17.54 -8.52 -0.13
CA LEU A 109 -17.10 -8.05 -1.45
C LEU A 109 -15.58 -7.84 -1.50
N MET A 110 -14.97 -7.38 -0.41
CA MET A 110 -13.51 -7.27 -0.31
C MET A 110 -12.80 -8.63 -0.30
N VAL A 111 -13.39 -9.65 0.32
CA VAL A 111 -12.90 -11.04 0.23
C VAL A 111 -12.95 -11.52 -1.22
N LEU A 112 -14.09 -11.36 -1.89
CA LEU A 112 -14.26 -11.77 -3.30
C LEU A 112 -13.30 -11.00 -4.23
N GLY A 113 -13.07 -9.71 -3.98
CA GLY A 113 -12.05 -8.92 -4.65
C GLY A 113 -10.64 -9.46 -4.44
N GLY A 114 -10.30 -9.84 -3.21
CA GLY A 114 -9.02 -10.50 -2.87
C GLY A 114 -8.83 -11.84 -3.58
N ILE A 115 -9.83 -12.71 -3.58
CA ILE A 115 -9.83 -13.99 -4.32
C ILE A 115 -9.60 -13.73 -5.81
N GLY A 116 -10.28 -12.72 -6.36
CA GLY A 116 -10.09 -12.29 -7.75
C GLY A 116 -8.65 -11.85 -8.02
N LEU A 117 -8.04 -11.04 -7.15
CA LEU A 117 -6.63 -10.64 -7.26
C LEU A 117 -5.68 -11.85 -7.20
N VAL A 118 -5.91 -12.80 -6.29
CA VAL A 118 -5.14 -14.06 -6.22
C VAL A 118 -5.23 -14.81 -7.55
N ALA A 119 -6.44 -15.02 -8.08
CA ALA A 119 -6.63 -15.71 -9.36
C ALA A 119 -5.90 -15.02 -10.52
N MET A 120 -5.93 -13.68 -10.56
CA MET A 120 -5.22 -12.90 -11.58
C MET A 120 -3.70 -13.06 -11.49
N LEU A 121 -3.14 -12.98 -10.28
CA LEU A 121 -1.70 -13.10 -10.07
C LEU A 121 -1.20 -14.54 -10.26
N LEU A 122 -1.99 -15.54 -9.88
CA LEU A 122 -1.69 -16.94 -10.20
C LEU A 122 -1.71 -17.17 -11.72
N LYS A 123 -2.67 -16.58 -12.44
CA LYS A 123 -2.68 -16.65 -13.92
C LYS A 123 -1.42 -16.05 -14.52
N ILE A 124 -0.99 -14.87 -14.04
CA ILE A 124 0.27 -14.24 -14.48
C ILE A 124 1.48 -15.14 -14.16
N TYR A 125 1.53 -15.70 -12.95
CA TYR A 125 2.61 -16.60 -12.52
C TYR A 125 2.69 -17.86 -13.40
N PHE A 126 1.56 -18.51 -13.70
CA PHE A 126 1.56 -19.71 -14.54
C PHE A 126 1.90 -19.42 -16.01
N LEU A 127 1.67 -18.19 -16.50
CA LEU A 127 2.13 -17.77 -17.83
C LEU A 127 3.65 -17.54 -17.84
N HIS A 128 4.20 -16.94 -16.78
CA HIS A 128 5.62 -16.63 -16.65
C HIS A 128 6.13 -16.94 -15.23
N PRO A 129 6.54 -18.19 -14.94
CA PRO A 129 6.94 -18.60 -13.59
C PRO A 129 8.27 -17.96 -13.18
N VAL A 130 8.18 -16.94 -12.35
CA VAL A 130 9.34 -16.18 -11.82
C VAL A 130 9.10 -15.85 -10.35
N LEU A 131 10.20 -15.78 -9.59
CA LEU A 131 10.12 -15.63 -8.13
C LEU A 131 9.35 -14.38 -7.70
N HIS A 132 9.57 -13.22 -8.32
CA HIS A 132 8.87 -11.99 -7.94
C HIS A 132 7.34 -12.13 -8.11
N SER A 133 6.87 -12.76 -9.19
CA SER A 133 5.43 -13.01 -9.39
C SER A 133 4.83 -13.89 -8.31
N ALA A 134 5.57 -14.90 -7.83
CA ALA A 134 5.13 -15.72 -6.71
C ALA A 134 5.03 -14.92 -5.39
N ILE A 135 5.98 -14.01 -5.16
CA ILE A 135 5.98 -13.13 -3.96
C ILE A 135 4.82 -12.13 -4.02
N ILE A 136 4.54 -11.54 -5.18
CA ILE A 136 3.38 -10.66 -5.37
C ILE A 136 2.07 -11.43 -5.16
N ALA A 137 1.98 -12.66 -5.69
CA ALA A 137 0.81 -13.54 -5.49
C ALA A 137 0.61 -13.89 -4.00
N LEU A 138 1.70 -14.15 -3.26
CA LEU A 138 1.66 -14.34 -1.81
C LEU A 138 1.06 -13.12 -1.09
N GLY A 139 1.41 -11.90 -1.53
CA GLY A 139 0.80 -10.67 -1.01
C GLY A 139 -0.73 -10.67 -1.19
N ALA A 140 -1.24 -11.05 -2.36
CA ALA A 140 -2.69 -11.13 -2.58
C ALA A 140 -3.38 -12.22 -1.74
N VAL A 141 -2.68 -13.34 -1.48
CA VAL A 141 -3.17 -14.33 -0.51
C VAL A 141 -3.27 -13.72 0.88
N MET A 142 -2.26 -12.96 1.32
CA MET A 142 -2.29 -12.28 2.61
C MET A 142 -3.43 -11.26 2.71
N LEU A 143 -3.72 -10.50 1.64
CA LEU A 143 -4.90 -9.61 1.59
C LEU A 143 -6.19 -10.40 1.81
N THR A 144 -6.33 -11.52 1.10
CA THR A 144 -7.54 -12.35 1.13
C THR A 144 -7.73 -12.97 2.51
N VAL A 145 -6.66 -13.48 3.12
CA VAL A 145 -6.69 -14.02 4.50
C VAL A 145 -7.07 -12.91 5.49
N GLY A 146 -6.48 -11.73 5.40
CA GLY A 146 -6.84 -10.59 6.26
C GLY A 146 -8.32 -10.21 6.11
N ASN A 147 -8.82 -10.11 4.87
CA ASN A 147 -10.23 -9.80 4.61
C ASN A 147 -11.18 -10.89 5.13
N LEU A 148 -10.80 -12.17 5.00
CA LEU A 148 -11.58 -13.29 5.51
C LEU A 148 -11.66 -13.26 7.04
N LEU A 149 -10.53 -13.09 7.72
CA LEU A 149 -10.48 -12.97 9.18
C LEU A 149 -11.35 -11.81 9.66
N TRP A 150 -11.27 -10.66 8.98
CA TRP A 150 -12.09 -9.50 9.30
C TRP A 150 -13.59 -9.73 9.07
N LEU A 151 -13.97 -10.35 7.94
CA LEU A 151 -15.36 -10.74 7.67
C LEU A 151 -15.93 -11.64 8.77
N PHE A 152 -15.12 -12.55 9.32
CA PHE A 152 -15.50 -13.42 10.45
C PHE A 152 -15.34 -12.75 11.83
N GLY A 153 -15.20 -11.42 11.88
CA GLY A 153 -15.26 -10.65 13.13
C GLY A 153 -13.95 -10.63 13.94
N GLN A 154 -12.81 -11.05 13.36
CA GLN A 154 -11.53 -10.92 14.05
C GLN A 154 -11.18 -9.44 14.27
N PRO A 155 -10.64 -9.09 15.45
CA PRO A 155 -10.30 -7.71 15.76
C PRO A 155 -9.12 -7.25 14.88
N VAL A 156 -9.09 -5.95 14.56
CA VAL A 156 -8.08 -5.35 13.66
C VAL A 156 -6.64 -5.75 13.99
N PRO A 157 -6.18 -5.85 15.26
CA PRO A 157 -4.82 -6.28 15.57
C PRO A 157 -4.43 -7.66 15.04
N ASN A 158 -5.39 -8.58 14.92
CA ASN A 158 -5.19 -9.94 14.36
C ASN A 158 -5.23 -9.96 12.83
N VAL A 159 -5.74 -8.88 12.22
CA VAL A 159 -5.94 -8.75 10.77
C VAL A 159 -4.85 -7.90 10.14
N VAL A 160 -4.45 -6.82 10.81
CA VAL A 160 -3.64 -5.74 10.23
C VAL A 160 -2.26 -6.20 9.77
N LEU A 161 -1.68 -7.22 10.40
CA LEU A 161 -0.39 -7.78 9.98
C LEU A 161 -0.48 -8.54 8.66
N TRP A 162 -1.63 -9.17 8.35
CA TRP A 162 -1.89 -9.76 7.04
C TRP A 162 -2.03 -8.68 5.96
N TRP A 163 -2.71 -7.58 6.29
CA TRP A 163 -2.80 -6.40 5.42
C TRP A 163 -1.46 -5.69 5.21
N ALA A 164 -0.62 -5.61 6.23
CA ALA A 164 0.76 -5.15 6.10
C ALA A 164 1.55 -6.10 5.20
N GLY A 165 1.40 -7.41 5.40
CA GLY A 165 2.03 -8.45 4.60
C GLY A 165 1.66 -8.39 3.12
N PHE A 166 0.40 -8.12 2.80
CA PHE A 166 -0.05 -7.84 1.44
C PHE A 166 0.80 -6.76 0.78
N LEU A 167 0.91 -5.59 1.42
CA LEU A 167 1.63 -4.44 0.86
C LEU A 167 3.14 -4.70 0.81
N ILE A 168 3.71 -5.27 1.87
CA ILE A 168 5.13 -5.60 1.96
C ILE A 168 5.53 -6.59 0.88
N MET A 169 4.77 -7.67 0.68
CA MET A 169 5.09 -8.68 -0.34
C MET A 169 4.85 -8.18 -1.76
N THR A 170 3.77 -7.42 -2.00
CA THR A 170 3.55 -6.79 -3.32
C THR A 170 4.72 -5.85 -3.67
N ILE A 171 5.09 -4.94 -2.77
CA ILE A 171 6.19 -4.00 -3.00
C ILE A 171 7.52 -4.74 -3.12
N ALA A 172 7.85 -5.65 -2.20
CA ALA A 172 9.11 -6.40 -2.24
C ALA A 172 9.25 -7.25 -3.52
N GLY A 173 8.15 -7.85 -3.98
CA GLY A 173 8.09 -8.57 -5.25
C GLY A 173 8.35 -7.65 -6.45
N GLU A 174 7.67 -6.50 -6.54
CA GLU A 174 7.91 -5.50 -7.59
C GLU A 174 9.36 -4.99 -7.59
N ARG A 175 9.95 -4.79 -6.40
CA ARG A 175 11.36 -4.40 -6.27
C ARG A 175 12.32 -5.50 -6.70
N LEU A 176 12.00 -6.75 -6.41
CA LEU A 176 12.78 -7.91 -6.86
C LEU A 176 12.76 -8.05 -8.38
N GLU A 177 11.62 -7.75 -9.04
CA GLU A 177 11.50 -7.71 -10.50
C GLU A 177 12.48 -6.71 -11.11
N LEU A 178 12.50 -5.48 -10.60
CA LEU A 178 13.39 -4.41 -11.10
C LEU A 178 14.86 -4.65 -10.76
N SER A 179 15.13 -5.29 -9.63
CA SER A 179 16.49 -5.63 -9.20
C SER A 179 17.10 -6.75 -10.04
N ARG A 180 16.33 -7.48 -10.87
CA ARG A 180 16.87 -8.45 -11.85
C ARG A 180 17.85 -7.82 -12.84
N LEU A 181 17.73 -6.52 -13.10
CA LEU A 181 18.69 -5.76 -13.92
C LEU A 181 20.08 -5.71 -13.27
N LEU A 182 20.16 -5.96 -11.96
CA LEU A 182 21.38 -6.24 -11.23
C LEU A 182 21.49 -7.75 -11.10
N VAL A 183 22.55 -8.37 -11.62
CA VAL A 183 22.73 -9.83 -11.54
C VAL A 183 22.82 -10.24 -10.06
N LEU A 184 21.70 -10.67 -9.48
CA LEU A 184 21.61 -11.08 -8.07
C LEU A 184 22.27 -12.44 -7.87
N SER A 185 23.17 -12.54 -6.88
CA SER A 185 23.80 -13.80 -6.49
C SER A 185 22.79 -14.76 -5.86
N THR A 186 23.10 -16.07 -5.91
CA THR A 186 22.28 -17.11 -5.26
C THR A 186 22.09 -16.83 -3.77
N THR A 187 23.13 -16.34 -3.08
CA THR A 187 23.06 -15.95 -1.66
C THR A 187 22.06 -14.83 -1.42
N SER A 188 22.10 -13.77 -2.24
CA SER A 188 21.13 -12.67 -2.12
C SER A 188 19.68 -13.17 -2.29
N ARG A 189 19.43 -14.06 -3.26
CA ARG A 189 18.10 -14.66 -3.45
C ARG A 189 17.65 -15.50 -2.25
N ARG A 190 18.55 -16.31 -1.68
CA ARG A 190 18.27 -17.14 -0.50
C ARG A 190 17.97 -16.29 0.73
N LEU A 191 18.71 -15.19 0.95
CA LEU A 191 18.47 -14.26 2.06
C LEU A 191 17.09 -13.59 1.94
N PHE A 192 16.70 -13.18 0.73
CA PHE A 192 15.36 -12.64 0.49
C PHE A 192 14.29 -13.67 0.83
N LEU A 193 14.42 -14.90 0.32
CA LEU A 193 13.49 -15.99 0.60
C LEU A 193 13.40 -16.30 2.09
N ALA A 194 14.53 -16.37 2.79
CA ALA A 194 14.55 -16.60 4.23
C ALA A 194 13.81 -15.49 4.99
N ALA A 195 13.99 -14.22 4.61
CA ALA A 195 13.28 -13.09 5.21
C ALA A 195 11.77 -13.15 4.91
N THR A 196 11.37 -13.51 3.69
CA THR A 196 9.96 -13.73 3.32
C THR A 196 9.33 -14.88 4.12
N ILE A 197 10.03 -16.00 4.26
CA ILE A 197 9.55 -17.16 5.02
C ILE A 197 9.42 -16.81 6.49
N LEU A 198 10.42 -16.13 7.07
CA LEU A 198 10.36 -15.64 8.46
C LEU A 198 9.14 -14.76 8.68
N PHE A 199 8.94 -13.75 7.83
CA PHE A 199 7.80 -12.84 7.95
C PHE A 199 6.46 -13.58 7.79
N THR A 200 6.33 -14.44 6.79
CA THR A 200 5.08 -15.17 6.51
C THR A 200 4.75 -16.18 7.60
N GLY A 201 5.75 -16.93 8.07
CA GLY A 201 5.59 -17.85 9.20
C GLY A 201 5.21 -17.12 10.48
N ALA A 202 5.75 -15.92 10.71
CA ALA A 202 5.41 -15.09 11.85
C ALA A 202 3.93 -14.66 11.87
N LEU A 203 3.31 -14.41 10.71
CA LEU A 203 1.88 -14.13 10.63
C LEU A 203 1.03 -15.32 11.08
N VAL A 204 1.47 -16.55 10.76
CA VAL A 204 0.79 -17.76 11.23
C VAL A 204 0.99 -17.93 12.74
N ILE A 205 2.21 -17.72 13.23
CA ILE A 205 2.54 -17.80 14.67
C ILE A 205 1.73 -16.78 15.48
N SER A 206 1.43 -15.59 14.94
CA SER A 206 0.65 -14.56 15.65
C SER A 206 -0.78 -14.99 16.03
N HIS A 207 -1.31 -16.06 15.42
CA HIS A 207 -2.60 -16.65 15.82
C HIS A 207 -2.50 -17.62 17.01
N ILE A 208 -1.29 -18.08 17.34
CA ILE A 208 -1.00 -18.99 18.46
C ILE A 208 -0.44 -18.18 19.63
N ASP A 209 0.59 -17.37 19.36
CA ASP A 209 1.21 -16.42 20.28
C ASP A 209 1.36 -15.08 19.56
N TYR A 210 0.44 -14.16 19.86
CA TYR A 210 0.39 -12.85 19.23
C TYR A 210 1.70 -12.09 19.42
N ALA A 211 2.22 -12.01 20.64
CA ALA A 211 3.40 -11.23 20.95
C ALA A 211 4.64 -11.76 20.25
N LEU A 212 4.85 -13.08 20.27
CA LEU A 212 5.95 -13.71 19.56
C LEU A 212 5.81 -13.53 18.04
N GLY A 213 4.60 -13.75 17.50
CA GLY A 213 4.33 -13.58 16.08
C GLY A 213 4.61 -12.16 15.57
N VAL A 214 4.17 -11.12 16.29
CA VAL A 214 4.45 -9.73 15.91
C VAL A 214 5.95 -9.43 15.97
N ARG A 215 6.67 -9.93 16.98
CA ARG A 215 8.13 -9.76 17.10
C ARG A 215 8.89 -10.43 15.96
N LEU A 216 8.52 -11.66 15.61
CA LEU A 216 9.11 -12.39 14.48
C LEU A 216 8.76 -11.71 13.14
N ALA A 217 7.55 -11.17 13.00
CA ALA A 217 7.17 -10.37 11.83
C ALA A 217 8.03 -9.11 11.75
N GLY A 218 8.30 -8.46 12.89
CA GLY A 218 9.24 -7.35 13.01
C GLY A 218 10.65 -7.70 12.53
N ALA A 219 11.18 -8.84 12.96
CA ALA A 219 12.47 -9.34 12.48
C ALA A 219 12.47 -9.61 10.96
N GLY A 220 11.38 -10.19 10.44
CA GLY A 220 11.18 -10.36 8.99
C GLY A 220 11.14 -9.03 8.23
N MET A 221 10.45 -8.01 8.76
CA MET A 221 10.40 -6.66 8.19
C MET A 221 11.79 -6.02 8.15
N VAL A 222 12.56 -6.09 9.25
CA VAL A 222 13.94 -5.59 9.28
C VAL A 222 14.82 -6.32 8.27
N ALA A 223 14.73 -7.65 8.20
CA ALA A 223 15.50 -8.45 7.24
C ALA A 223 15.18 -8.09 5.78
N LEU A 224 13.89 -7.94 5.44
CA LEU A 224 13.45 -7.50 4.12
C LEU A 224 13.92 -6.06 3.82
N ALA A 225 13.79 -5.15 4.77
CA ALA A 225 14.24 -3.76 4.62
C ALA A 225 15.75 -3.67 4.37
N LEU A 226 16.56 -4.39 5.15
CA LEU A 226 18.01 -4.46 4.98
C LEU A 226 18.39 -5.07 3.64
N TRP A 227 17.68 -6.12 3.20
CA TRP A 227 17.89 -6.71 1.89
C TRP A 227 17.62 -5.69 0.77
N LEU A 228 16.48 -5.00 0.82
CA LEU A 228 16.12 -3.98 -0.17
C LEU A 228 17.11 -2.82 -0.15
N LEU A 229 17.50 -2.33 1.02
CA LEU A 229 18.53 -1.30 1.14
C LEU A 229 19.89 -1.75 0.61
N ARG A 230 20.23 -3.04 0.67
CA ARG A 230 21.53 -3.53 0.21
C ARG A 230 21.58 -3.79 -1.30
N TYR A 231 20.49 -4.30 -1.87
CA TYR A 231 20.47 -4.89 -3.20
C TYR A 231 19.58 -4.17 -4.23
N ASP A 232 18.80 -3.15 -3.83
CA ASP A 232 17.95 -2.40 -4.76
C ASP A 232 18.78 -1.48 -5.69
N ILE A 233 18.32 -1.37 -6.94
CA ILE A 233 18.88 -0.48 -7.97
C ILE A 233 18.75 1.01 -7.65
N ALA A 234 17.92 1.39 -6.68
CA ALA A 234 17.71 2.78 -6.25
C ALA A 234 19.03 3.53 -6.01
N TRP A 235 20.02 2.91 -5.36
CA TRP A 235 21.33 3.54 -5.11
C TRP A 235 22.05 3.99 -6.38
N ARG A 236 21.97 3.21 -7.46
CA ARG A 236 22.61 3.54 -8.73
C ARG A 236 21.90 4.69 -9.44
N ARG A 237 20.60 4.86 -9.19
CA ARG A 237 19.75 5.86 -9.85
C ARG A 237 19.65 7.20 -9.11
N ILE A 238 20.13 7.30 -7.87
CA ILE A 238 20.18 8.59 -7.14
C ILE A 238 20.94 9.66 -7.94
N LYS A 239 22.04 9.30 -8.59
CA LYS A 239 22.90 10.26 -9.33
C LYS A 239 22.30 10.69 -10.68
N ALA A 240 21.25 10.02 -11.17
CA ALA A 240 20.67 10.31 -12.48
C ALA A 240 19.84 11.61 -12.55
N GLY A 241 19.52 12.22 -11.40
CA GLY A 241 18.71 13.45 -11.35
C GLY A 241 17.23 13.24 -11.71
N GLY A 242 16.47 14.34 -11.75
CA GLY A 242 15.07 14.36 -12.16
C GLY A 242 14.17 13.33 -11.48
N GLN A 243 13.31 12.66 -12.26
CA GLN A 243 12.38 11.63 -11.81
C GLN A 243 13.11 10.44 -11.18
N ALA A 244 14.22 9.98 -11.79
CA ALA A 244 14.95 8.82 -11.31
C ALA A 244 15.52 9.04 -9.89
N ARG A 245 16.04 10.22 -9.60
CA ARG A 245 16.51 10.58 -8.25
C ARG A 245 15.37 10.64 -7.24
N TYR A 246 14.25 11.28 -7.60
CA TYR A 246 13.07 11.34 -6.74
C TYR A 246 12.57 9.95 -6.36
N ILE A 247 12.37 9.08 -7.36
CA ILE A 247 11.96 7.69 -7.15
C ILE A 247 12.95 6.97 -6.23
N SER A 248 14.25 7.12 -6.47
CA SER A 248 15.28 6.44 -5.67
C SER A 248 15.25 6.89 -4.21
N LEU A 249 15.10 8.19 -3.95
CA LEU A 249 15.01 8.72 -2.58
C LEU A 249 13.75 8.25 -1.86
N SER A 250 12.60 8.22 -2.56
CA SER A 250 11.35 7.67 -2.01
C SER A 250 11.51 6.18 -1.68
N LEU A 251 12.04 5.36 -2.59
CA LEU A 251 12.24 3.93 -2.35
C LEU A 251 13.14 3.67 -1.13
N LEU A 252 14.29 4.36 -1.05
CA LEU A 252 15.25 4.16 0.03
C LEU A 252 14.71 4.61 1.39
N SER A 253 14.08 5.79 1.43
CA SER A 253 13.47 6.30 2.67
C SER A 253 12.28 5.46 3.11
N GLY A 254 11.49 4.92 2.18
CA GLY A 254 10.44 3.96 2.48
C GLY A 254 11.00 2.69 3.13
N ASN A 255 12.10 2.14 2.60
CA ASN A 255 12.74 0.96 3.22
C ASN A 255 13.30 1.25 4.62
N VAL A 256 13.79 2.46 4.88
CA VAL A 256 14.19 2.88 6.24
C VAL A 256 12.98 2.85 7.18
N TRP A 257 11.83 3.34 6.74
CA TRP A 257 10.60 3.26 7.53
C TRP A 257 10.11 1.83 7.77
N LEU A 258 10.30 0.91 6.82
CA LEU A 258 10.01 -0.52 7.04
C LEU A 258 10.90 -1.10 8.14
N ALA A 259 12.19 -0.75 8.16
CA ALA A 259 13.09 -1.16 9.23
C ALA A 259 12.66 -0.57 10.59
N ILE A 260 12.28 0.70 10.64
CA ILE A 260 11.75 1.35 11.86
C ILE A 260 10.47 0.64 12.34
N GLY A 261 9.51 0.39 11.45
CA GLY A 261 8.29 -0.36 11.77
C GLY A 261 8.58 -1.78 12.26
N GLY A 262 9.59 -2.44 11.68
CA GLY A 262 10.09 -3.74 12.12
C GLY A 262 10.68 -3.72 13.52
N VAL A 263 11.52 -2.73 13.85
CA VAL A 263 12.08 -2.54 15.19
C VAL A 263 10.96 -2.25 16.20
N LEU A 264 10.01 -1.38 15.86
CA LEU A 264 8.86 -1.09 16.71
C LEU A 264 8.01 -2.34 16.96
N ALA A 265 7.81 -3.21 15.96
CA ALA A 265 7.12 -4.48 16.12
C ALA A 265 7.88 -5.46 17.05
N ILE A 266 9.22 -5.45 17.03
CA ILE A 266 10.02 -6.25 17.98
C ILE A 266 9.86 -5.71 19.41
N VAL A 267 9.90 -4.40 19.60
CA VAL A 267 9.81 -3.77 20.92
C VAL A 267 8.40 -3.89 21.50
N TYR A 268 7.38 -3.58 20.70
CA TYR A 268 5.98 -3.46 21.13
C TYR A 268 5.10 -4.64 20.70
N GLY A 269 5.67 -5.80 20.35
CA GLY A 269 4.92 -6.88 19.70
C GLY A 269 3.71 -7.44 20.46
N GLY A 270 3.60 -7.23 21.78
CA GLY A 270 2.40 -7.59 22.55
C GLY A 270 1.27 -6.55 22.54
N ALA A 271 1.50 -5.37 21.97
CA ALA A 271 0.53 -4.29 21.96
C ALA A 271 -0.52 -4.49 20.85
N THR A 272 -1.79 -4.44 21.22
CA THR A 272 -2.94 -4.50 20.29
C THR A 272 -3.60 -3.13 20.09
N SER A 273 -3.19 -2.13 20.86
CA SER A 273 -3.65 -0.74 20.79
C SER A 273 -2.63 0.19 21.48
N GLY A 274 -2.92 1.49 21.52
CA GLY A 274 -2.07 2.48 22.19
C GLY A 274 -0.96 3.06 21.32
N LEU A 275 -0.09 3.86 21.94
CA LEU A 275 0.87 4.73 21.24
C LEU A 275 1.95 3.95 20.48
N GLY A 276 2.57 2.95 21.10
CA GLY A 276 3.60 2.13 20.44
C GLY A 276 3.04 1.35 19.24
N TYR A 277 1.80 0.85 19.37
CA TYR A 277 1.08 0.19 18.28
C TYR A 277 0.76 1.16 17.14
N ASP A 278 0.31 2.39 17.47
CA ASP A 278 0.07 3.45 16.49
C ASP A 278 1.35 3.81 15.71
N ALA A 279 2.46 4.03 16.42
CA ALA A 279 3.77 4.34 15.83
C ALA A 279 4.26 3.22 14.89
N MET A 280 4.11 1.96 15.31
CA MET A 280 4.46 0.79 14.50
C MET A 280 3.67 0.76 13.20
N LEU A 281 2.34 0.84 13.28
CA LEU A 281 1.49 0.75 12.10
C LEU A 281 1.72 1.92 11.14
N HIS A 282 1.85 3.15 11.63
CA HIS A 282 2.04 4.30 10.75
C HIS A 282 3.45 4.36 10.16
N SER A 283 4.47 3.81 10.83
CA SER A 283 5.79 3.60 10.21
C SER A 283 5.69 2.66 9.00
N ILE A 284 4.85 1.62 9.08
CA ILE A 284 4.65 0.66 7.97
C ILE A 284 3.76 1.26 6.89
N PHE A 285 2.53 1.66 7.22
CA PHE A 285 1.55 2.06 6.21
C PHE A 285 1.84 3.46 5.64
N LEU A 286 2.14 4.47 6.44
CA LEU A 286 2.51 5.79 5.91
C LEU A 286 3.98 5.84 5.51
N GLY A 287 4.87 5.44 6.42
CA GLY A 287 6.31 5.57 6.22
C GLY A 287 6.82 4.70 5.07
N PHE A 288 6.52 3.40 5.07
CA PHE A 288 6.95 2.51 3.99
C PHE A 288 5.97 2.55 2.81
N THR A 289 4.71 2.18 2.99
CA THR A 289 3.79 1.99 1.85
C THR A 289 3.51 3.28 1.09
N PHE A 290 3.12 4.39 1.75
CA PHE A 290 2.83 5.63 1.01
C PHE A 290 4.07 6.24 0.36
N THR A 291 5.25 6.13 0.96
CA THR A 291 6.49 6.53 0.30
C THR A 291 6.75 5.68 -0.97
N MET A 292 6.40 4.40 -0.96
CA MET A 292 6.45 3.53 -2.15
C MET A 292 5.41 3.95 -3.20
N ILE A 293 4.19 4.32 -2.80
CA ILE A 293 3.17 4.87 -3.71
C ILE A 293 3.69 6.15 -4.37
N PHE A 294 4.30 7.05 -3.59
CA PHE A 294 4.89 8.29 -4.10
C PHE A 294 5.99 8.03 -5.14
N ALA A 295 6.80 6.99 -4.93
CA ALA A 295 7.83 6.56 -5.87
C ALA A 295 7.25 6.04 -7.19
N HIS A 296 6.16 5.24 -7.13
CA HIS A 296 5.62 4.56 -8.30
C HIS A 296 4.56 5.38 -9.04
N ALA A 297 3.91 6.34 -8.39
CA ALA A 297 2.84 7.15 -8.98
C ALA A 297 3.19 7.80 -10.35
N PRO A 298 4.39 8.38 -10.55
CA PRO A 298 4.80 8.92 -11.85
C PRO A 298 4.91 7.86 -12.97
N ILE A 299 4.99 6.57 -12.63
CA ILE A 299 5.12 5.46 -13.57
C ILE A 299 3.77 4.73 -13.75
N ILE A 300 3.06 4.46 -12.65
CA ILE A 300 1.83 3.65 -12.66
C ILE A 300 0.63 4.41 -13.21
N PHE A 301 0.40 5.66 -12.79
CA PHE A 301 -0.77 6.41 -13.25
C PHE A 301 -0.82 6.61 -14.77
N PRO A 302 0.29 6.88 -15.48
CA PRO A 302 0.30 6.89 -16.94
C PRO A 302 -0.12 5.57 -17.58
N VAL A 303 0.28 4.44 -17.00
CA VAL A 303 -0.03 3.12 -17.55
C VAL A 303 -1.51 2.77 -17.33
N VAL A 304 -2.02 3.08 -16.13
CA VAL A 304 -3.40 2.78 -15.72
C VAL A 304 -4.39 3.73 -16.40
N LEU A 305 -4.17 5.03 -16.31
CA LEU A 305 -5.12 6.05 -16.80
C LEU A 305 -4.88 6.48 -18.25
N LYS A 306 -3.74 6.12 -18.85
CA LYS A 306 -3.31 6.61 -20.18
C LYS A 306 -3.21 8.15 -20.25
N VAL A 307 -2.99 8.80 -19.11
CA VAL A 307 -2.74 10.24 -19.00
C VAL A 307 -1.27 10.45 -18.60
N PRO A 308 -0.51 11.32 -19.29
CA PRO A 308 0.89 11.56 -18.92
C PRO A 308 0.97 12.09 -17.49
N SER A 309 1.77 11.44 -16.64
CA SER A 309 2.21 11.98 -15.36
C SER A 309 3.64 12.42 -15.55
N THR A 310 3.84 13.73 -15.66
CA THR A 310 5.18 14.28 -15.86
C THR A 310 5.74 14.65 -14.50
N TYR A 311 6.91 14.11 -14.17
CA TYR A 311 7.61 14.50 -12.95
C TYR A 311 7.87 16.01 -12.94
N THR A 312 7.62 16.64 -11.78
CA THR A 312 8.05 18.01 -11.50
C THR A 312 8.72 18.06 -10.12
N PRO A 313 9.64 19.00 -9.87
CA PRO A 313 10.30 19.13 -8.55
C PRO A 313 9.33 19.30 -7.36
N TRP A 314 8.09 19.75 -7.61
CA TRP A 314 7.04 19.82 -6.60
C TRP A 314 6.71 18.48 -5.94
N PHE A 315 7.08 17.35 -6.56
CA PHE A 315 6.91 16.04 -5.94
C PHE A 315 7.71 15.88 -4.64
N TYR A 316 8.82 16.59 -4.49
CA TYR A 316 9.54 16.62 -3.21
C TYR A 316 8.73 17.26 -2.07
N SER A 317 7.74 18.11 -2.36
CA SER A 317 6.96 18.79 -1.32
C SER A 317 6.20 17.80 -0.42
N HIS A 318 5.44 16.88 -1.01
CA HIS A 318 4.68 15.88 -0.26
C HIS A 318 5.59 14.82 0.35
N LEU A 319 6.72 14.49 -0.27
CA LEU A 319 7.70 13.58 0.31
C LEU A 319 8.36 14.15 1.57
N ILE A 320 8.86 15.39 1.50
CA ILE A 320 9.49 16.07 2.64
C ILE A 320 8.47 16.26 3.76
N LEU A 321 7.26 16.73 3.42
CA LEU A 321 6.21 16.93 4.41
C LEU A 321 5.77 15.60 5.05
N LEU A 322 5.75 14.48 4.30
CA LEU A 322 5.52 13.15 4.86
C LEU A 322 6.55 12.82 5.94
N HIS A 323 7.84 12.96 5.64
CA HIS A 323 8.89 12.62 6.61
C HIS A 323 8.81 13.48 7.86
N ILE A 324 8.65 14.80 7.73
CA ILE A 324 8.55 15.71 8.87
C ILE A 324 7.31 15.37 9.72
N SER A 325 6.14 15.24 9.09
CA SER A 325 4.89 14.96 9.80
C SER A 325 4.86 13.57 10.44
N LEU A 326 5.44 12.56 9.80
CA LEU A 326 5.51 11.22 10.33
C LEU A 326 6.53 11.10 11.47
N ILE A 327 7.68 11.79 11.39
CA ILE A 327 8.61 11.90 12.52
C ILE A 327 7.90 12.57 13.70
N LEU A 328 7.20 13.69 13.47
CA LEU A 328 6.42 14.38 14.50
C LEU A 328 5.41 13.44 15.17
N ARG A 329 4.68 12.65 14.37
CA ARG A 329 3.73 11.66 14.87
C ARG A 329 4.40 10.57 15.70
N VAL A 330 5.39 9.86 15.13
CA VAL A 330 6.06 8.72 15.76
C VAL A 330 6.79 9.14 17.03
N VAL A 331 7.50 10.28 17.02
CA VAL A 331 8.13 10.80 18.23
C VAL A 331 7.08 11.21 19.25
N GLY A 332 5.97 11.81 18.82
CA GLY A 332 4.83 12.12 19.70
C GLY A 332 4.23 10.88 20.37
N ASP A 333 4.08 9.78 19.63
CA ASP A 333 3.63 8.50 20.18
C ASP A 333 4.65 7.93 21.18
N LEU A 334 5.93 7.86 20.82
CA LEU A 334 6.98 7.26 21.67
C LEU A 334 7.28 8.08 22.94
N ALA A 335 7.17 9.41 22.85
CA ALA A 335 7.36 10.32 23.97
C ALA A 335 6.05 10.64 24.73
N ALA A 336 4.91 10.06 24.31
CA ALA A 336 3.58 10.35 24.84
C ALA A 336 3.19 11.85 24.82
N ILE A 337 3.62 12.57 23.79
CA ILE A 337 3.31 14.00 23.59
C ILE A 337 2.09 14.15 22.67
N GLY A 338 0.92 14.37 23.29
CA GLY A 338 -0.38 14.35 22.62
C GLY A 338 -0.51 15.32 21.44
N TRP A 339 -0.04 16.57 21.56
CA TRP A 339 -0.17 17.57 20.50
C TRP A 339 0.70 17.22 19.27
N MET A 340 1.92 16.71 19.47
CA MET A 340 2.79 16.27 18.38
C MET A 340 2.12 15.15 17.59
N ARG A 341 1.57 14.18 18.31
CA ARG A 341 0.79 13.08 17.74
C ARG A 341 -0.39 13.61 16.92
N GLN A 342 -1.23 14.47 17.50
CA GLN A 342 -2.43 15.03 16.85
C GLN A 342 -2.12 15.80 15.57
N TRP A 343 -1.16 16.73 15.63
CA TRP A 343 -0.74 17.52 14.48
C TRP A 343 0.00 16.69 13.44
N GLY A 344 0.85 15.75 13.87
CA GLY A 344 1.51 14.80 12.97
C GLY A 344 0.50 14.00 12.16
N GLY A 345 -0.55 13.47 12.80
CA GLY A 345 -1.63 12.77 12.12
C GLY A 345 -2.46 13.62 11.15
N LEU A 346 -2.79 14.87 11.52
CA LEU A 346 -3.50 15.78 10.61
C LEU A 346 -2.63 16.16 9.41
N LEU A 347 -1.35 16.46 9.63
CA LEU A 347 -0.40 16.76 8.58
C LEU A 347 -0.18 15.55 7.66
N ASN A 348 -0.20 14.32 8.18
CA ASN A 348 -0.18 13.13 7.33
C ASN A 348 -1.38 13.07 6.38
N ALA A 349 -2.60 13.43 6.81
CA ALA A 349 -3.75 13.51 5.90
C ALA A 349 -3.57 14.60 4.84
N ILE A 350 -3.07 15.78 5.23
CA ILE A 350 -2.76 16.89 4.31
C ILE A 350 -1.72 16.47 3.27
N VAL A 351 -0.70 15.69 3.65
CA VAL A 351 0.32 15.15 2.74
C VAL A 351 -0.32 14.33 1.62
N LEU A 352 -1.30 13.48 1.95
CA LEU A 352 -1.95 12.64 0.94
C LEU A 352 -2.80 13.48 -0.03
N LEU A 353 -3.49 14.51 0.47
CA LEU A 353 -4.19 15.48 -0.38
C LEU A 353 -3.23 16.26 -1.28
N LEU A 354 -2.08 16.69 -0.73
CA LEU A 354 -1.03 17.38 -1.48
C LEU A 354 -0.42 16.46 -2.56
N PHE A 355 -0.25 15.18 -2.26
CA PHE A 355 0.18 14.18 -3.25
C PHE A 355 -0.83 14.04 -4.40
N LEU A 356 -2.13 13.91 -4.10
CA LEU A 356 -3.17 13.85 -5.13
C LEU A 356 -3.19 15.13 -5.98
N PHE A 357 -3.12 16.29 -5.34
CA PHE A 357 -3.05 17.59 -6.02
C PHE A 357 -1.84 17.68 -6.95
N ASN A 358 -0.64 17.36 -6.46
CA ASN A 358 0.60 17.39 -7.25
C ASN A 358 0.53 16.44 -8.45
N THR A 359 -0.05 15.26 -8.25
CA THR A 359 -0.23 14.25 -9.30
C THR A 359 -1.18 14.75 -10.40
N ILE A 360 -2.32 15.33 -10.03
CA ILE A 360 -3.32 15.85 -10.98
C ILE A 360 -2.80 17.07 -11.73
N MET A 361 -2.03 17.94 -11.07
CA MET A 361 -1.53 19.18 -11.66
C MET A 361 -0.23 19.01 -12.46
N SER A 362 0.47 17.89 -12.31
CA SER A 362 1.74 17.62 -12.96
C SER A 362 1.76 17.83 -14.49
N PRO A 363 0.72 17.45 -15.26
CA PRO A 363 0.71 17.66 -16.71
C PRO A 363 0.64 19.14 -17.10
N LYS A 364 -0.11 19.94 -16.32
CA LYS A 364 -0.23 21.40 -16.53
C LYS A 364 1.05 22.13 -16.15
N LEU A 365 1.68 21.71 -15.06
CA LEU A 365 2.94 22.29 -14.58
C LEU A 365 4.12 22.00 -15.51
N ALA A 366 4.13 20.83 -16.15
CA ALA A 366 5.14 20.49 -17.15
C ALA A 366 5.01 21.33 -18.43
N ARG A 367 3.79 21.58 -18.91
CA ARG A 367 3.54 22.40 -20.11
C ARG A 367 3.91 23.88 -19.96
N LYS A 368 3.95 24.42 -18.73
CA LYS A 368 4.37 25.81 -18.49
C LYS A 368 5.90 25.99 -18.50
N LYS A 369 6.67 24.90 -18.46
CA LYS A 369 8.15 24.92 -18.43
C LYS A 369 8.80 24.57 -19.77
N ALA A 370 8.02 23.97 -20.69
CA ALA A 370 8.40 23.77 -22.08
C ALA A 370 7.95 24.99 -22.89
#